data_AF-A0A972Y455-F1
#
_entry.id   AF-A0A972Y455-F1
#
_cell.length_a   1.000
_cell.length_b   1.000
_cell.length_c   1.000
_cell.angle_alpha   90.00
_cell.angle_beta   90.00
_cell.angle_gamma   90.00
#
_symmetry.space_group_name_H-M   'P 1'
#
loop_
_entity.id
_entity.type
_entity.pdbx_description
1 polymer ?
#
loop_
_entity_poly.entity_id
_entity_poly.type
_entity_poly.pdbx_seq_one_letter_code
_entity_poly.pdbx_strand_id
1 'polypeptide(L)' 'MELSVREMHKGDLPQLLEYWYSSTDEHLLNMGVDLKKIPALKDLEEMLLQQLELPYEKKES' A
#
# COMPACT_ATOMS: atom_id res chain seq x y z
N MET A 1 -14.98 19.91 -3.12
CA MET A 1 -13.81 19.08 -2.76
C MET A 1 -12.87 19.14 -3.93
N GLU A 2 -11.64 19.59 -3.71
CA GLU A 2 -10.57 19.49 -4.71
C GLU A 2 -9.76 18.23 -4.39
N LEU A 3 -9.71 17.31 -5.36
CA LEU A 3 -8.86 16.14 -5.29
C LEU A 3 -7.49 16.53 -5.84
N SER A 4 -6.42 16.27 -5.07
CA SER A 4 -5.05 16.46 -5.52
C SER A 4 -4.24 15.18 -5.29
N VAL A 5 -3.18 15.03 -6.07
CA VAL A 5 -2.26 13.89 -5.99
C VAL A 5 -0.86 14.43 -5.74
N ARG A 6 -0.11 13.74 -4.88
CA ARG A 6 1.31 14.00 -4.60
C ARG A 6 2.06 12.67 -4.44
N GLU A 7 3.39 12.74 -4.44
CA GLU A 7 4.21 11.58 -4.10
C GLU A 7 3.91 11.10 -2.67
N MET A 8 3.95 9.78 -2.49
CA MET A 8 3.83 9.14 -1.20
C MET A 8 5.11 9.37 -0.38
N HIS A 9 4.95 9.58 0.92
CA HIS A 9 6.06 9.67 1.87
C HIS A 9 5.84 8.71 3.04
N LYS A 10 6.88 8.46 3.84
CA LYS A 10 6.84 7.51 4.97
C LYS A 10 5.66 7.75 5.93
N GLY A 11 5.26 9.01 6.14
CA GLY A 11 4.12 9.37 6.98
C GLY A 11 2.75 8.92 6.47
N ASP A 12 2.63 8.46 5.21
CA ASP A 12 1.37 7.98 4.64
C ASP A 12 1.14 6.48 4.89
N LEU A 13 2.23 5.74 5.18
CA LEU A 13 2.19 4.28 5.31
C LEU A 13 1.19 3.80 6.38
N PRO A 14 1.08 4.42 7.57
CA PRO A 14 0.14 3.93 8.59
C PRO A 14 -1.30 3.86 8.08
N GLN A 15 -1.78 4.92 7.41
CA GLN A 15 -3.15 4.97 6.88
C GLN A 15 -3.33 4.05 5.68
N LEU A 16 -2.31 3.92 4.83
CA LEU A 16 -2.34 2.99 3.70
C LEU A 16 -2.41 1.53 4.18
N LEU A 17 -1.57 1.14 5.13
CA LEU A 17 -1.55 -0.21 5.69
C LEU A 17 -2.84 -0.49 6.45
N GLU A 18 -3.30 0.46 7.28
CA GLU A 18 -4.57 0.34 7.98
C GLU A 18 -5.72 0.05 7.01
N TYR A 19 -5.79 0.75 5.87
CA TYR A 19 -6.80 0.47 4.85
C TYR A 19 -6.80 -1.01 4.40
N TRP A 20 -5.64 -1.58 4.08
CA TRP A 20 -5.54 -2.95 3.61
C TRP A 20 -5.88 -4.00 4.68
N TYR A 21 -5.49 -3.77 5.94
CA TYR A 21 -5.65 -4.76 7.02
C TYR A 21 -6.88 -4.54 7.91
N SER A 22 -7.56 -3.40 7.80
CA SER A 22 -8.84 -3.15 8.49
C SER A 22 -10.06 -3.27 7.56
N SER A 23 -9.85 -3.28 6.24
CA SER A 23 -10.91 -3.56 5.28
C SER A 23 -11.41 -4.99 5.42
N THR A 24 -12.70 -5.20 5.18
CA THR A 24 -13.27 -6.55 5.14
C THR A 24 -12.84 -7.29 3.87
N ASP A 25 -12.73 -8.61 3.97
CA ASP A 25 -12.48 -9.48 2.82
C ASP A 25 -13.47 -9.21 1.67
N GLU A 26 -14.75 -9.01 1.97
CA GLU A 26 -15.79 -8.67 0.97
C GLU A 26 -15.47 -7.36 0.23
N HIS A 27 -15.06 -6.32 0.96
CA HIS A 27 -14.69 -5.04 0.37
C HIS A 27 -13.48 -5.18 -0.57
N LEU A 28 -12.44 -5.88 -0.12
CA LEU A 28 -11.24 -6.13 -0.91
C LEU A 28 -11.55 -6.97 -2.16
N LEU A 29 -12.35 -8.03 -2.03
CA LEU A 29 -12.77 -8.87 -3.16
C LEU A 29 -13.58 -8.08 -4.19
N ASN A 30 -14.48 -7.20 -3.74
CA ASN A 30 -15.26 -6.32 -4.63
C ASN A 30 -14.39 -5.33 -5.41
N MET A 31 -13.18 -5.03 -4.92
CA MET A 31 -12.18 -4.24 -5.64
C MET A 31 -11.29 -5.08 -6.58
N GLY A 32 -11.51 -6.40 -6.64
CA GLY A 32 -10.72 -7.31 -7.47
C GLY A 32 -9.41 -7.76 -6.84
N VAL A 33 -9.24 -7.61 -5.53
CA VAL A 33 -8.04 -8.04 -4.80
C VAL A 33 -8.03 -9.56 -4.68
N ASP A 34 -6.87 -10.17 -4.95
CA ASP A 34 -6.62 -11.58 -4.61
C ASP A 34 -6.09 -11.68 -3.17
N LEU A 35 -6.96 -12.04 -2.23
CA LEU A 35 -6.63 -12.14 -0.81
C LEU A 35 -5.45 -13.07 -0.52
N LYS A 36 -5.18 -14.07 -1.39
CA LYS A 36 -4.07 -15.00 -1.21
C LYS A 36 -2.71 -14.35 -1.48
N LYS A 37 -2.69 -13.17 -2.10
CA LYS A 37 -1.48 -12.41 -2.45
C LYS A 37 -1.22 -11.25 -1.51
N ILE A 38 -2.07 -11.01 -0.52
CA ILE A 38 -1.82 -9.99 0.50
C ILE A 38 -0.71 -10.54 1.42
N PRO A 39 0.48 -9.89 1.47
CA PRO A 39 1.56 -10.33 2.33
C PRO A 39 1.23 -10.04 3.81
N ALA A 40 2.08 -10.45 4.75
CA ALA A 40 1.90 -10.04 6.14
C ALA A 40 2.10 -8.52 6.29
N LEU A 41 1.46 -7.90 7.28
CA LEU A 41 1.53 -6.45 7.53
C LEU A 41 2.98 -5.92 7.52
N LYS A 42 3.85 -6.60 8.26
CA LYS A 42 5.26 -6.24 8.36
C LYS A 42 5.99 -6.33 7.02
N ASP A 43 5.70 -7.36 6.24
CA ASP A 43 6.32 -7.56 4.93
C ASP A 43 5.85 -6.47 3.94
N LEU A 44 4.57 -6.10 3.97
CA LEU A 44 4.03 -5.00 3.16
C LEU A 44 4.67 -3.66 3.55
N GLU A 45 4.79 -3.40 4.84
CA GLU A 45 5.42 -2.19 5.37
C GLU A 45 6.88 -2.09 4.93
N GLU A 46 7.67 -3.16 5.10
CA GLU A 46 9.07 -3.21 4.69
C GLU A 46 9.24 -3.02 3.18
N MET A 47 8.40 -3.68 2.37
CA MET A 47 8.42 -3.52 0.91
C MET A 47 8.14 -2.06 0.51
N LEU A 48 7.13 -1.43 1.10
CA LEU A 48 6.78 -0.05 0.79
C LEU A 48 7.87 0.94 1.25
N LEU A 49 8.45 0.73 2.43
CA LEU A 49 9.57 1.55 2.92
C LEU A 49 10.77 1.46 1.97
N GLN A 50 11.11 0.27 1.48
CA GLN A 50 12.18 0.09 0.50
C GLN A 50 11.87 0.86 -0.81
N GLN A 51 10.65 0.74 -1.33
CA GLN A 51 10.24 1.45 -2.55
C GLN A 51 10.29 2.97 -2.39
N LEU A 52 10.02 3.50 -1.19
CA LEU A 52 10.13 4.94 -0.92
C LEU A 52 11.59 5.43 -0.87
N GLU A 53 12.54 4.57 -0.55
CA GLU A 53 13.97 4.90 -0.46
C GLU A 53 14.72 4.71 -1.78
N LEU A 54 14.15 3.93 -2.71
CA LEU A 54 14.77 3.66 -4.00
C LEU A 54 14.63 4.84 -4.98
N PRO A 55 15.70 5.16 -5.75
CA PRO A 55 15.57 5.98 -6.94
C PRO A 55 14.53 5.41 -7.90
N TYR A 56 13.85 6.26 -8.66
CA TYR A 56 12.78 5.87 -9.56
C TYR A 56 13.18 4.76 -10.54
N GLU A 57 14.42 4.77 -11.02
CA GLU A 57 14.95 3.79 -11.97
C GLU A 57 15.10 2.38 -11.38
N LYS A 58 15.01 2.27 -10.04
CA LYS A 58 15.17 1.02 -9.30
C LYS A 58 13.87 0.56 -8.63
N LYS A 59 12.79 1.32 -8.73
CA LYS A 59 11.49 0.92 -8.17
C LYS A 59 10.93 -0.25 -8.96
N GLU A 60 10.27 -1.18 -8.25
CA GLU A 60 9.60 -2.32 -8.86
C GLU A 60 8.13 -1.97 -9.14
N SER A 61 7.57 -2.45 -10.25
CA SER A 61 6.19 -2.18 -10.71
C SER A 61 5.44 -3.45 -11.06
#